data_AF-A0A4R1GA95-F1
#
_entry.id   AF-A0A4R1GA95-F1
#
_cell.length_a   1.000
_cell.length_b   1.000
_cell.length_c   1.000
_cell.angle_alpha   90.00
_cell.angle_beta   90.00
_cell.angle_gamma   90.00
#
_symmetry.space_group_name_H-M   'P 1'
#
loop_
_entity.id
_entity.type
_entity.pdbx_description
1 polymer ?
#
loop_
_entity_poly.entity_id
_entity_poly.type
_entity_poly.pdbx_seq_one_letter_code
_entity_poly.pdbx_strand_id
1 'polypeptide(L)'
;MRLILIPILITLLAGCASSGTDLSAKAAEGQTLTETWKAADIAYQQKEWEKSFQLYKQISTQMEDANVEFRMGVSAFRLHYINQAEASFERTLVINPSHRKALFNLAIINMSRGYAFLNEYTKNLPEDERSSEILDVLSILEKFSSQ
;
A
#
# COMPACT_ATOMS: atom_id res chain seq x y z
N MET A 1 -22.61 65.83 -49.71
CA MET A 1 -21.24 65.27 -49.65
C MET A 1 -20.75 65.27 -48.21
N ARG A 2 -20.85 64.11 -47.54
CA ARG A 2 -19.90 63.62 -46.53
C ARG A 2 -20.10 62.10 -46.48
N LEU A 3 -19.14 61.42 -47.10
CA LEU A 3 -18.89 59.98 -46.96
C LEU A 3 -18.55 59.66 -45.50
N ILE A 4 -18.79 58.41 -45.09
CA ILE A 4 -17.90 57.48 -44.34
C ILE A 4 -18.81 56.33 -43.84
N LEU A 5 -18.84 55.20 -44.57
CA LEU A 5 -18.09 53.94 -44.35
C LEU A 5 -18.69 53.03 -43.25
N ILE A 6 -19.29 51.92 -43.68
CA ILE A 6 -19.73 50.74 -42.88
C ILE A 6 -18.50 49.83 -42.68
N PRO A 7 -18.30 49.14 -41.53
CA PRO A 7 -18.48 47.68 -41.57
C PRO A 7 -18.94 46.97 -40.27
N ILE A 8 -19.79 45.97 -40.48
CA ILE A 8 -19.64 44.56 -40.06
C ILE A 8 -19.68 44.21 -38.55
N LEU A 9 -20.86 43.68 -38.18
CA LEU A 9 -21.11 42.47 -37.38
C LEU A 9 -19.89 41.60 -37.02
N ILE A 10 -19.53 41.55 -35.74
CA ILE A 10 -18.92 40.35 -35.13
C ILE A 10 -19.58 40.12 -33.78
N THR A 11 -20.44 39.10 -33.72
CA THR A 11 -20.95 38.51 -32.49
C THR A 11 -19.78 37.88 -31.72
N LEU A 12 -19.32 38.53 -30.65
CA LEU A 12 -18.50 37.85 -29.65
C LEU A 12 -19.41 37.00 -28.75
N LEU A 13 -19.68 35.78 -29.20
CA LEU A 13 -19.87 34.67 -28.27
C LEU A 13 -18.50 34.42 -27.62
N ALA A 14 -18.25 35.07 -26.49
CA ALA A 14 -17.20 34.65 -25.58
C ALA A 14 -17.63 33.29 -25.00
N GLY A 15 -17.34 32.23 -25.73
CA GLY A 15 -17.46 30.86 -25.25
C GLY A 15 -16.51 30.67 -24.07
N CYS A 16 -17.06 30.50 -22.87
CA CYS A 16 -16.33 29.94 -21.74
C CYS A 16 -16.06 28.46 -22.00
N ALA A 17 -15.08 28.16 -22.85
CA ALA A 17 -14.55 26.83 -23.05
C ALA A 17 -13.37 26.61 -22.07
N SER A 18 -13.68 26.39 -20.79
CA SER A 18 -12.67 25.98 -19.79
C SER A 18 -13.07 24.74 -18.99
N SER A 19 -14.14 24.04 -19.37
CA SER A 19 -14.62 22.84 -18.68
C SER A 19 -14.23 21.51 -19.35
N GLY A 20 -13.64 21.55 -20.55
CA GLY A 20 -13.33 20.35 -21.33
C GLY A 20 -12.01 19.65 -20.96
N THR A 21 -11.03 20.38 -20.45
CA THR A 21 -9.67 19.86 -20.16
C THR A 21 -9.59 19.08 -18.85
N ASP A 22 -10.31 19.51 -17.81
CA ASP A 22 -10.30 18.84 -16.51
C ASP A 22 -11.04 17.50 -16.53
N LEU A 23 -12.10 17.40 -17.35
CA LEU A 23 -12.89 16.16 -17.47
C LEU A 23 -12.14 15.09 -18.26
N SER A 24 -11.42 15.48 -19.33
CA SER A 24 -10.61 14.54 -20.10
C SER A 24 -9.36 14.10 -19.34
N ALA A 25 -8.72 14.99 -18.58
CA ALA A 25 -7.60 14.65 -17.70
C ALA A 25 -8.02 13.68 -16.58
N LYS A 26 -9.12 13.97 -15.86
CA LYS A 26 -9.65 13.04 -14.83
C LYS A 26 -10.10 11.70 -15.40
N ALA A 27 -10.66 11.68 -16.61
CA ALA A 27 -11.02 10.42 -17.27
C ALA A 27 -9.77 9.61 -17.65
N ALA A 28 -8.73 10.26 -18.16
CA ALA A 28 -7.45 9.63 -18.46
C ALA A 28 -6.73 9.14 -17.20
N GLU A 29 -6.76 9.90 -16.10
CA GLU A 29 -6.24 9.49 -14.78
C GLU A 29 -7.00 8.27 -14.23
N GLY A 30 -8.33 8.30 -14.25
CA GLY A 30 -9.16 7.17 -13.81
C GLY A 30 -8.97 5.90 -14.64
N GLN A 31 -8.78 6.05 -15.96
CA GLN A 31 -8.43 4.94 -16.84
C GLN A 31 -7.04 4.38 -16.51
N THR A 32 -6.05 5.26 -16.31
CA THR A 32 -4.68 4.88 -15.94
C THR A 32 -4.63 4.17 -14.58
N LEU A 33 -5.41 4.61 -13.61
CA LEU A 33 -5.54 3.97 -12.31
C LEU A 33 -6.14 2.56 -12.44
N THR A 34 -7.19 2.41 -13.26
CA THR A 34 -7.84 1.12 -13.52
C THR A 34 -6.87 0.12 -14.19
N GLU A 35 -6.09 0.58 -15.17
CA GLU A 35 -5.07 -0.23 -15.85
C GLU A 35 -3.93 -0.62 -14.89
N THR A 36 -3.47 0.31 -14.07
CA THR A 36 -2.43 0.08 -13.05
C THR A 36 -2.89 -0.95 -12.02
N TRP A 37 -4.15 -0.86 -11.56
CA TRP A 37 -4.73 -1.84 -10.65
C TRP A 37 -4.74 -3.23 -11.26
N LYS A 38 -5.27 -3.38 -12.49
CA LYS A 38 -5.28 -4.67 -13.17
C LYS A 38 -3.86 -5.27 -13.28
N ALA A 39 -2.86 -4.44 -13.61
CA ALA A 39 -1.47 -4.88 -13.65
C ALA A 39 -0.94 -5.29 -12.27
N ALA A 40 -1.29 -4.56 -11.20
CA ALA A 40 -0.91 -4.87 -9.84
C ALA A 40 -1.49 -6.21 -9.37
N ASP A 41 -2.76 -6.48 -9.70
CA ASP A 41 -3.44 -7.74 -9.39
C ASP A 41 -2.82 -8.91 -10.14
N ILE A 42 -2.48 -8.75 -11.42
CA ILE A 42 -1.79 -9.78 -12.21
C ILE A 42 -0.42 -10.07 -11.60
N ALA A 43 0.39 -9.04 -11.34
CA ALA A 43 1.71 -9.19 -10.73
C ALA A 43 1.62 -9.89 -9.36
N TYR A 44 0.63 -9.54 -8.54
CA TYR A 44 0.37 -10.19 -7.25
C TYR A 44 0.04 -11.68 -7.40
N GLN A 45 -0.86 -12.02 -8.33
CA GLN A 45 -1.24 -13.41 -8.61
C GLN A 45 -0.07 -14.24 -9.16
N GLN A 46 0.77 -13.63 -9.99
CA GLN A 46 1.98 -14.22 -10.55
C GLN A 46 3.15 -14.28 -9.56
N LYS A 47 2.98 -13.74 -8.34
CA LYS A 47 4.02 -13.67 -7.31
C LYS A 47 5.23 -12.82 -7.73
N GLU A 48 5.03 -11.90 -8.65
CA GLU A 48 6.00 -10.87 -9.05
C GLU A 48 6.04 -9.79 -7.96
N TRP A 49 6.52 -10.14 -6.77
CA TRP A 49 6.33 -9.33 -5.55
C TRP A 49 6.84 -7.91 -5.68
N GLU A 50 8.04 -7.71 -6.25
CA GLU A 50 8.62 -6.37 -6.43
C GLU A 50 7.71 -5.49 -7.30
N LYS A 51 7.31 -6.00 -8.47
CA LYS A 51 6.42 -5.29 -9.38
C LYS A 51 5.05 -5.04 -8.75
N SER A 52 4.50 -6.04 -8.06
CA SER A 52 3.24 -5.90 -7.33
C SER A 52 3.33 -4.80 -6.26
N PHE A 53 4.41 -4.78 -5.49
CA PHE A 53 4.66 -3.76 -4.47
C PHE A 53 4.73 -2.36 -5.09
N GLN A 54 5.51 -2.16 -6.15
CA GLN A 54 5.63 -0.86 -6.81
C GLN A 54 4.29 -0.38 -7.40
N LEU A 55 3.53 -1.27 -8.04
CA LEU A 55 2.23 -0.90 -8.62
C LEU A 55 1.20 -0.56 -7.54
N TYR A 56 1.09 -1.35 -6.46
CA TYR A 56 0.19 -0.99 -5.35
C TYR A 56 0.63 0.29 -4.64
N LYS A 57 1.93 0.54 -4.51
CA LYS A 57 2.45 1.81 -3.98
C LYS A 57 1.99 3.00 -4.83
N GLN A 58 2.00 2.87 -6.16
CA GLN A 58 1.49 3.91 -7.06
C GLN A 58 -0.03 4.11 -6.95
N ILE A 59 -0.79 3.04 -6.71
CA ILE A 59 -2.25 3.13 -6.52
C ILE A 59 -2.57 3.80 -5.17
N SER A 60 -1.86 3.42 -4.11
CA SER A 60 -2.00 3.96 -2.75
C SER A 60 -1.80 5.49 -2.68
N THR A 61 -0.99 6.09 -3.56
CA THR A 61 -0.85 7.56 -3.61
C THR A 61 -2.04 8.28 -4.22
N GLN A 62 -2.92 7.56 -4.91
CA GLN A 62 -4.06 8.12 -5.64
C GLN A 62 -5.40 7.76 -5.01
N MET A 63 -5.48 6.65 -4.27
CA MET A 63 -6.70 6.17 -3.64
C MET A 63 -6.44 5.47 -2.31
N GLU A 64 -7.38 5.64 -1.39
CA GLU A 64 -7.38 4.95 -0.11
C GLU A 64 -8.28 3.71 -0.19
N ASP A 65 -7.67 2.53 -0.22
CA ASP A 65 -8.38 1.25 -0.27
C ASP A 65 -7.67 0.18 0.58
N ALA A 66 -8.45 -0.48 1.45
CA ALA A 66 -7.91 -1.45 2.39
C ALA A 66 -7.27 -2.67 1.70
N ASN A 67 -7.81 -3.12 0.56
CA ASN A 67 -7.25 -4.25 -0.18
C ASN A 67 -5.96 -3.87 -0.90
N VAL A 68 -5.86 -2.65 -1.43
CA VAL A 68 -4.63 -2.11 -2.03
C VAL A 68 -3.52 -2.07 -0.98
N GLU A 69 -3.75 -1.44 0.18
CA GLU A 69 -2.77 -1.41 1.28
C GLU A 69 -2.43 -2.82 1.75
N PHE A 70 -3.41 -3.71 1.89
CA PHE A 70 -3.17 -5.07 2.34
C PHE A 70 -2.29 -5.85 1.37
N ARG A 71 -2.55 -5.75 0.06
CA ARG A 71 -1.77 -6.45 -0.96
C ARG A 71 -0.38 -5.83 -1.14
N MET A 72 -0.25 -4.51 -0.99
CA MET A 72 1.06 -3.85 -0.88
C MET A 72 1.85 -4.44 0.30
N GLY A 73 1.21 -4.56 1.46
CA GLY A 73 1.81 -5.15 2.66
C GLY A 73 2.23 -6.59 2.47
N VAL A 74 1.40 -7.42 1.84
CA VAL A 74 1.77 -8.81 1.52
C VAL A 74 2.95 -8.86 0.55
N SER A 75 2.95 -8.06 -0.52
CA SER A 75 4.06 -8.02 -1.47
C SER A 75 5.37 -7.57 -0.79
N ALA A 76 5.31 -6.53 0.06
CA ALA A 76 6.45 -6.10 0.88
C ALA A 76 6.93 -7.18 1.84
N PHE A 77 6.02 -7.88 2.51
CA PHE A 77 6.35 -8.98 3.43
C PHE A 77 7.10 -10.09 2.71
N ARG A 78 6.66 -10.45 1.50
CA ARG A 78 7.30 -11.47 0.65
C ARG A 78 8.68 -11.08 0.12
N LEU A 79 8.99 -9.78 0.13
CA LEU A 79 10.30 -9.22 -0.21
C LEU A 79 11.21 -9.02 1.01
N HIS A 80 10.75 -9.41 2.21
CA HIS A 80 11.41 -9.10 3.48
C HIS A 80 11.54 -7.59 3.78
N TYR A 81 10.70 -6.77 3.16
CA TYR A 81 10.57 -5.33 3.46
C TYR A 81 9.66 -5.14 4.67
N ILE A 82 10.12 -5.63 5.84
CA ILE A 82 9.27 -5.80 7.04
C ILE A 82 8.65 -4.48 7.50
N ASN A 83 9.40 -3.36 7.48
CA ASN A 83 8.87 -2.06 7.91
C ASN A 83 7.78 -1.54 6.98
N GLN A 84 7.95 -1.72 5.66
CA GLN A 84 6.94 -1.35 4.67
C GLN A 84 5.72 -2.25 4.76
N ALA A 85 5.92 -3.56 5.03
CA ALA A 85 4.84 -4.50 5.23
C ALA A 85 3.97 -4.11 6.43
N GLU A 86 4.60 -3.85 7.57
CA GLU A 86 3.93 -3.39 8.79
C GLU A 86 3.13 -2.12 8.54
N ALA A 87 3.77 -1.06 8.01
CA ALA A 87 3.09 0.21 7.75
C ALA A 87 1.87 0.05 6.82
N SER A 88 1.96 -0.86 5.84
CA SER A 88 0.84 -1.14 4.93
C SER A 88 -0.29 -1.89 5.65
N PHE A 89 0.03 -2.86 6.49
CA PHE A 89 -0.99 -3.57 7.28
C PHE A 89 -1.64 -2.67 8.33
N GLU A 90 -0.89 -1.77 8.96
CA GLU A 90 -1.43 -0.74 9.85
C GLU A 90 -2.39 0.18 9.10
N ARG A 91 -2.02 0.65 7.90
CA ARG A 91 -2.93 1.42 7.04
C ARG A 91 -4.18 0.63 6.65
N THR A 92 -4.07 -0.66 6.34
CA THR A 92 -5.26 -1.52 6.13
C THR A 92 -6.21 -1.45 7.33
N LEU A 93 -5.70 -1.43 8.56
CA LEU A 93 -6.51 -1.38 9.77
C LEU A 93 -7.05 0.01 10.10
N VAL A 94 -6.39 1.08 9.65
CA VAL A 94 -6.96 2.44 9.70
C VAL A 94 -8.23 2.49 8.82
N ILE A 95 -8.17 1.92 7.61
CA ILE A 95 -9.29 1.94 6.65
C ILE A 95 -10.37 0.91 7.02
N ASN A 96 -9.96 -0.30 7.41
CA ASN A 96 -10.84 -1.38 7.86
C ASN A 96 -10.30 -2.00 9.15
N PRO A 97 -10.76 -1.52 10.32
CA PRO A 97 -10.30 -2.01 11.63
C PRO A 97 -10.53 -3.50 11.88
N SER A 98 -11.46 -4.12 11.16
CA SER A 98 -11.81 -5.55 11.30
C SER A 98 -11.09 -6.47 10.30
N HIS A 99 -10.11 -5.96 9.54
CA HIS A 99 -9.45 -6.72 8.48
C HIS A 99 -8.58 -7.87 9.03
N ARG A 100 -9.19 -9.05 9.18
CA ARG A 100 -8.61 -10.22 9.86
C ARG A 100 -7.22 -10.63 9.35
N LYS A 101 -6.98 -10.56 8.03
CA LYS A 101 -5.69 -10.97 7.46
C LYS A 101 -4.56 -9.97 7.78
N ALA A 102 -4.88 -8.68 7.92
CA ALA A 102 -3.89 -7.67 8.28
C ALA A 102 -3.51 -7.80 9.77
N LEU A 103 -4.51 -7.99 10.65
CA LEU A 103 -4.28 -8.34 12.06
C LEU A 103 -3.39 -9.56 12.21
N PHE A 104 -3.66 -10.63 11.44
CA PHE A 104 -2.84 -11.84 11.46
C PHE A 104 -1.40 -11.56 11.03
N ASN A 105 -1.17 -10.87 9.91
CA ASN A 105 0.20 -10.59 9.45
C ASN A 105 0.98 -9.70 10.43
N LEU A 106 0.32 -8.70 11.05
CA LEU A 106 0.95 -7.90 12.11
C LEU A 106 1.31 -8.74 13.34
N ALA A 107 0.46 -9.70 13.71
CA ALA A 107 0.78 -10.63 14.78
C ALA A 107 2.04 -11.46 14.45
N ILE A 108 2.17 -11.97 13.22
CA ILE A 108 3.37 -12.70 12.77
C ILE A 108 4.63 -11.83 12.87
N ILE A 109 4.57 -10.58 12.37
CA ILE A 109 5.70 -9.63 12.44
C ILE A 109 6.11 -9.39 13.90
N ASN A 110 5.14 -9.15 14.78
CA ASN A 110 5.42 -8.87 16.20
C ASN A 110 5.91 -10.11 16.96
N MET A 111 5.39 -11.30 16.66
CA MET A 111 5.87 -12.56 17.23
C MET A 111 7.32 -12.85 16.81
N SER A 112 7.68 -12.59 15.56
CA SER A 112 9.06 -12.72 15.06
C SER A 112 10.03 -11.75 15.78
N ARG A 113 9.59 -10.50 16.02
CA ARG A 113 10.37 -9.55 16.84
C ARG A 113 10.49 -10.00 18.29
N GLY A 114 9.40 -10.49 18.89
CA GLY A 114 9.40 -11.05 20.23
C GLY A 114 10.36 -12.21 20.37
N TYR A 115 10.40 -13.12 19.38
CA TYR A 115 11.39 -14.19 19.29
C TYR A 115 12.81 -13.63 19.27
N ALA A 116 13.10 -12.67 18.39
CA ALA A 116 14.45 -12.11 18.27
C ALA A 116 14.94 -11.50 19.59
N PHE A 117 14.11 -10.71 20.27
CA PHE A 117 14.45 -10.13 21.56
C PHE A 117 14.63 -11.20 22.65
N LEU A 118 13.71 -12.15 22.76
CA LEU A 118 13.77 -13.18 23.80
C LEU A 118 14.93 -14.15 23.59
N ASN A 119 15.28 -14.43 22.33
CA ASN A 119 16.41 -15.28 21.97
C ASN A 119 17.72 -14.59 22.33
N GLU A 120 17.86 -13.30 22.02
CA GLU A 120 19.03 -12.51 22.40
C GLU A 120 19.15 -12.41 23.94
N TYR A 121 18.05 -12.13 24.64
CA TYR A 121 18.00 -12.14 26.10
C TYR A 121 18.50 -13.47 26.67
N THR A 122 17.97 -14.59 26.18
CA THR A 122 18.33 -15.94 26.65
C THR A 122 19.80 -16.28 26.39
N LYS A 123 20.35 -15.88 25.24
CA LYS A 123 21.77 -16.09 24.91
C LYS A 123 22.71 -15.37 25.88
N ASN A 124 22.28 -14.23 26.41
CA ASN A 124 23.06 -13.42 27.34
C ASN A 124 22.83 -13.79 28.82
N LEU A 125 21.96 -14.76 29.11
CA LEU A 125 21.74 -15.30 30.46
C LEU A 125 22.70 -16.47 30.77
N PRO A 126 23.23 -16.56 32.00
CA PRO A 126 23.82 -17.78 32.55
C PRO A 126 22.86 -18.97 32.42
N GLU A 127 23.37 -20.17 32.16
CA GLU A 127 22.53 -21.34 31.90
C GLU A 127 21.63 -21.70 33.08
N ASP A 128 22.10 -21.52 34.31
CA ASP A 128 21.37 -21.76 35.54
C ASP A 128 20.25 -20.72 35.81
N GLU A 129 20.26 -19.58 35.11
CA GLU A 129 19.23 -18.55 35.19
C GLU A 129 18.14 -18.67 34.09
N ARG A 130 18.30 -19.61 33.14
CA ARG A 130 17.32 -19.82 32.06
C ARG A 130 16.11 -20.61 32.56
N SER A 131 15.01 -19.91 32.83
CA SER A 131 13.74 -20.55 33.20
C SER A 131 13.15 -21.39 32.06
N SER A 132 12.57 -22.56 32.37
CA SER A 132 11.86 -23.42 31.42
C SER A 132 10.77 -22.69 30.63
N GLU A 133 10.07 -21.76 31.28
CA GLU A 133 8.98 -20.98 30.71
C GLU A 133 9.45 -20.13 29.52
N ILE A 134 10.65 -19.53 29.62
CA ILE A 134 11.24 -18.74 28.54
C ILE A 134 11.62 -19.63 27.36
N LEU A 135 12.17 -20.82 27.63
CA LEU A 135 12.54 -21.78 26.60
C LEU A 135 11.30 -22.32 25.86
N ASP A 136 10.21 -22.58 26.59
CA ASP A 136 8.95 -23.01 26.00
C ASP A 136 8.34 -21.94 25.09
N VAL A 137 8.32 -20.69 25.55
CA VAL A 137 7.85 -19.55 24.73
C VAL A 137 8.73 -19.39 23.49
N LEU A 138 10.06 -19.50 23.61
CA LEU A 138 10.97 -19.44 22.47
C LEU A 138 10.66 -20.52 21.43
N SER A 139 10.45 -21.77 21.85
CA SER A 139 10.11 -22.86 20.93
C SER A 139 8.77 -22.63 20.20
N ILE A 140 7.81 -22.00 20.86
CA ILE A 140 6.54 -21.62 20.21
C ILE A 140 6.78 -20.50 19.19
N LEU A 141 7.52 -19.46 19.56
CA LEU A 141 7.75 -18.28 18.72
C LEU A 141 8.65 -18.58 17.51
N GLU A 142 9.59 -19.54 17.63
CA GLU A 142 10.50 -19.95 16.55
C GLU A 142 9.75 -20.38 15.27
N LYS A 143 8.57 -20.98 15.43
CA LYS A 143 7.69 -21.41 14.32
C LYS A 143 7.17 -20.23 13.47
N PHE A 144 7.19 -19.02 14.04
CA PHE A 144 6.71 -17.80 13.40
C PHE A 144 7.85 -16.91 12.89
N SER A 145 9.07 -17.08 13.41
CA SER A 145 10.26 -16.37 12.91
C SER A 145 10.87 -16.98 11.65
N SER A 146 10.50 -18.21 11.31
CA SER A 146 11.06 -19.00 10.19
C SER A 146 10.23 -18.93 8.89
N GLN A 147 9.20 -18.08 8.84
CA GLN A 147 8.30 -17.88 7.69
C GLN A 147 8.57 -16.56 6.97
#